data_AF-A0A2N0NRE0-F1
#
_entry.id   AF-A0A2N0NRE0-F1
#
_cell.length_a   1.000
_cell.length_b   1.000
_cell.length_c   1.000
_cell.angle_alpha   90.00
_cell.angle_beta   90.00
_cell.angle_gamma   90.00
#
_symmetry.space_group_name_H-M   'P 1'
#
loop_
_entity.id
_entity.type
_entity.pdbx_description
1 polymer ?
#
loop_
_entity_poly.entity_id
_entity_poly.type
_entity_poly.pdbx_seq_one_letter_code
_entity_poly.pdbx_strand_id
1 'polypeptide(L)'
;MSGNSTSALNTITDVANSSTPAGNVPIPNTNTTINTESDWTEQTIQLLINQRKYRNREYYQIIGRSRKNYWESISRRINREAGSNFTGIQCRRKFNNLVSHYYDICYFMCGDDHGKYTDIGERYFGEFNTLFWHRPVSMIQNVQRTNVSTHRRRNRDNVR
;
A
#
# COMPACT_ATOMS: atom_id res chain seq x y z
N MET A 1 64.18 -23.11 -19.41
CA MET A 1 65.16 -22.02 -19.65
C MET A 1 64.34 -20.75 -19.83
N SER A 2 64.15 -19.99 -18.74
CA SER A 2 64.88 -18.74 -18.44
C SER A 2 64.46 -17.62 -19.41
N GLY A 3 63.55 -16.73 -19.01
CA GLY A 3 63.87 -15.40 -18.44
C GLY A 3 63.38 -14.34 -19.45
N ASN A 4 63.00 -13.10 -19.15
CA ASN A 4 63.25 -12.25 -17.99
C ASN A 4 62.29 -11.04 -18.04
N SER A 5 61.91 -10.53 -16.86
CA SER A 5 61.61 -9.15 -16.38
C SER A 5 61.52 -7.99 -17.41
N THR A 6 60.73 -6.91 -17.23
CA THR A 6 60.95 -5.86 -16.20
C THR A 6 59.81 -4.81 -16.20
N SER A 7 59.59 -4.23 -15.02
CA SER A 7 58.66 -3.19 -14.57
C SER A 7 58.88 -1.77 -15.12
N ALA A 8 57.88 -0.88 -14.99
CA ALA A 8 58.10 0.51 -14.55
C ALA A 8 56.80 1.21 -14.08
N LEU A 9 56.84 1.70 -12.84
CA LEU A 9 56.01 2.77 -12.26
C LEU A 9 56.29 4.11 -12.95
N ASN A 10 55.33 5.04 -12.90
CA ASN A 10 55.63 6.47 -12.95
C ASN A 10 54.75 7.25 -11.96
N THR A 11 55.35 8.30 -11.43
CA THR A 11 55.22 8.87 -10.09
C THR A 11 54.88 10.36 -10.20
N ILE A 12 53.89 10.80 -9.41
CA ILE A 12 53.70 12.06 -8.66
C ILE A 12 53.86 13.42 -9.38
N THR A 13 52.90 14.33 -9.13
CA THR A 13 53.22 15.71 -8.71
C THR A 13 52.05 16.34 -7.95
N ASP A 14 52.33 16.64 -6.67
CA ASP A 14 51.52 17.44 -5.75
C ASP A 14 51.48 18.92 -6.15
N VAL A 15 50.37 19.62 -5.87
CA VAL A 15 50.39 20.99 -5.31
C VAL A 15 49.21 21.14 -4.34
N ALA A 16 49.54 21.36 -3.08
CA ALA A 16 48.62 21.83 -2.05
C ALA A 16 48.53 23.36 -2.08
N ASN A 17 47.35 23.92 -1.79
CA ASN A 17 47.26 25.15 -1.00
C ASN A 17 45.90 25.27 -0.29
N SER A 18 46.01 25.51 1.01
CA SER A 18 44.99 25.58 2.05
C SER A 18 44.33 26.96 2.16
N SER A 19 43.03 27.02 2.50
CA SER A 19 42.40 27.88 3.56
C SER A 19 40.85 27.95 3.43
N THR A 20 40.14 27.45 4.46
CA THR A 20 38.69 27.60 4.81
C THR A 20 38.31 29.02 5.31
N PRO A 21 37.06 29.40 5.70
CA PRO A 21 35.74 28.71 5.69
C PRO A 21 34.53 29.59 5.24
N ALA A 22 33.46 29.01 4.70
CA ALA A 22 32.13 29.66 4.72
C ALA A 22 30.98 28.64 4.65
N GLY A 23 30.32 28.44 5.79
CA GLY A 23 28.89 28.11 5.93
C GLY A 23 28.25 27.08 5.00
N ASN A 24 28.57 25.80 5.18
CA ASN A 24 27.69 24.73 4.67
C ASN A 24 26.58 24.49 5.69
N VAL A 25 25.38 24.96 5.37
CA VAL A 25 24.14 24.56 6.03
C VAL A 25 24.08 23.03 6.06
N PRO A 26 23.89 22.38 7.21
CA PRO A 26 23.60 20.95 7.23
C PRO A 26 22.27 20.77 6.51
N ILE A 27 22.31 20.26 5.28
CA ILE A 27 21.14 19.66 4.66
C ILE A 27 20.78 18.51 5.59
N PRO A 28 19.63 18.53 6.29
CA PRO A 28 19.21 17.33 6.98
C PRO A 28 18.81 16.36 5.87
N ASN A 29 19.74 15.48 5.53
CA ASN A 29 19.47 14.24 4.85
C ASN A 29 18.62 13.38 5.79
N THR A 30 17.34 13.73 5.90
CA THR A 30 16.33 12.87 6.48
C THR A 30 16.07 11.74 5.49
N ASN A 31 17.07 10.88 5.32
CA ASN A 31 16.86 9.45 5.19
C ASN A 31 16.15 9.01 6.49
N THR A 32 14.87 9.35 6.60
CA THR A 32 14.05 8.97 7.74
C THR A 32 13.74 7.50 7.60
N THR A 33 14.71 6.72 8.06
CA THR A 33 14.54 5.54 8.89
C THR A 33 13.39 4.64 8.47
N ILE A 34 13.70 3.77 7.50
CA ILE A 34 12.95 2.58 7.14
C ILE A 34 12.88 1.66 8.37
N ASN A 35 11.97 1.94 9.30
CA ASN A 35 11.77 1.09 10.46
C ASN A 35 10.78 -0.02 10.08
N THR A 36 11.38 -1.18 9.75
CA THR A 36 10.84 -2.55 9.78
C THR A 36 9.72 -2.92 8.79
N GLU A 37 9.95 -2.60 7.51
CA GLU A 37 9.10 -2.98 6.36
C GLU A 37 9.77 -3.97 5.38
N SER A 38 10.82 -4.67 5.82
CA SER A 38 11.77 -5.42 4.97
C SER A 38 11.17 -6.46 4.01
N ASP A 39 9.95 -6.97 4.25
CA ASP A 39 9.37 -8.02 3.41
C ASP A 39 8.32 -7.52 2.41
N TRP A 40 7.63 -6.39 2.68
CA TRP A 40 6.51 -5.91 1.85
C TRP A 40 6.95 -4.85 0.85
N THR A 41 7.45 -5.30 -0.30
CA THR A 41 7.74 -4.42 -1.43
C THR A 41 6.45 -3.87 -2.06
N GLU A 42 6.56 -2.77 -2.80
CA GLU A 42 5.45 -2.18 -3.56
C GLU A 42 4.77 -3.21 -4.47
N GLN A 43 5.56 -4.03 -5.18
CA GLN A 43 5.05 -5.12 -6.01
C GLN A 43 4.18 -6.10 -5.19
N THR A 44 4.65 -6.53 -4.01
CA THR A 44 3.89 -7.49 -3.18
C THR A 44 2.61 -6.89 -2.60
N ILE A 45 2.62 -5.59 -2.27
CA ILE A 45 1.43 -4.87 -1.81
C ILE A 45 0.42 -4.73 -2.95
N GLN A 46 0.87 -4.36 -4.16
CA GLN A 46 -0.01 -4.28 -5.31
C GLN A 46 -0.64 -5.63 -5.66
N LEU A 47 0.13 -6.71 -5.59
CA LEU A 47 -0.40 -8.07 -5.75
C LEU A 47 -1.46 -8.40 -4.70
N LEU A 48 -1.25 -8.03 -3.44
CA LEU A 48 -2.23 -8.23 -2.36
C LEU A 48 -3.54 -7.47 -2.64
N ILE A 49 -3.46 -6.21 -3.06
CA ILE A 49 -4.61 -5.38 -3.41
C ILE A 49 -5.36 -6.01 -4.59
N ASN A 50 -4.66 -6.38 -5.66
CA ASN A 50 -5.24 -7.00 -6.85
C ASN A 50 -5.95 -8.31 -6.52
N GLN A 51 -5.32 -9.20 -5.74
CA GLN A 51 -5.94 -10.46 -5.31
C GLN A 51 -7.20 -10.21 -4.48
N ARG A 52 -7.18 -9.25 -3.55
CA ARG A 52 -8.34 -8.90 -2.73
C ARG A 52 -9.47 -8.32 -3.59
N LYS A 53 -9.15 -7.46 -4.55
CA LYS A 53 -10.09 -6.81 -5.48
C LYS A 53 -10.77 -7.83 -6.38
N TYR A 54 -9.98 -8.65 -7.07
CA TYR A 54 -10.48 -9.71 -7.96
C TYR A 54 -11.36 -10.73 -7.22
N ARG A 55 -11.00 -11.08 -5.99
CA ARG A 55 -11.69 -12.11 -5.18
C ARG A 55 -12.55 -11.50 -4.09
N ASN A 56 -13.04 -10.27 -4.28
CA ASN A 56 -13.82 -9.60 -3.24
C ASN A 56 -15.17 -10.27 -2.99
N ARG A 57 -15.83 -10.71 -4.07
CA ARG A 57 -17.10 -11.43 -3.96
C ARG A 57 -16.95 -12.72 -3.16
N GLU A 58 -15.90 -13.49 -3.43
CA GLU A 58 -15.58 -14.72 -2.73
C GLU A 58 -15.46 -14.48 -1.21
N TYR A 59 -14.75 -13.43 -0.79
CA TYR A 59 -14.58 -13.09 0.62
C TYR A 59 -15.91 -12.96 1.39
N TYR A 60 -16.91 -12.36 0.75
CA TYR A 60 -18.24 -12.16 1.34
C TYR A 60 -19.20 -13.33 1.16
N GLN A 61 -18.83 -14.33 0.35
CA GLN A 61 -19.60 -15.56 0.14
C GLN A 61 -19.14 -16.72 1.03
N ILE A 62 -18.02 -16.57 1.73
CA ILE A 62 -17.55 -17.57 2.70
C ILE A 62 -18.59 -17.75 3.81
N ILE A 63 -19.09 -18.98 3.94
CA ILE A 63 -20.02 -19.37 4.99
C ILE A 63 -19.24 -19.49 6.30
N GLY A 64 -19.79 -18.92 7.36
CA GLY A 64 -19.20 -18.95 8.69
C GLY A 64 -18.25 -17.79 9.00
N ARG A 65 -17.60 -17.88 10.17
CA ARG A 65 -16.77 -16.79 10.72
C ARG A 65 -15.32 -16.83 10.22
N SER A 66 -14.79 -18.02 9.92
CA SER A 66 -13.39 -18.16 9.53
C SER A 66 -13.16 -17.74 8.07
N ARG A 67 -12.22 -16.82 7.87
CA ARG A 67 -11.64 -16.49 6.55
C ARG A 67 -10.21 -17.00 6.39
N LYS A 68 -9.77 -17.95 7.24
CA LYS A 68 -8.38 -18.45 7.25
C LYS A 68 -7.96 -18.98 5.88
N ASN A 69 -8.76 -19.87 5.29
CA ASN A 69 -8.45 -20.50 4.00
C ASN A 69 -8.41 -19.49 2.84
N TYR A 70 -9.25 -18.46 2.90
CA TYR A 70 -9.23 -17.37 1.92
C TYR A 70 -7.88 -16.64 1.96
N TRP A 71 -7.47 -16.18 3.13
CA TRP A 71 -6.20 -15.48 3.26
C TRP A 71 -5.00 -16.37 2.94
N GLU A 72 -5.05 -17.65 3.30
CA GLU A 72 -4.03 -18.64 2.95
C GLU A 72 -3.96 -18.93 1.44
N SER A 73 -5.07 -18.78 0.72
CA SER A 73 -5.05 -18.89 -0.73
C SER A 73 -4.48 -17.63 -1.40
N ILE A 74 -4.64 -16.45 -0.79
CA ILE A 74 -4.05 -15.21 -1.27
C ILE A 74 -2.53 -15.25 -1.08
N SER A 75 -2.06 -15.62 0.12
CA SER A 75 -0.62 -15.73 0.41
C SER A 75 0.08 -16.65 -0.58
N ARG A 76 -0.46 -17.85 -0.84
CA ARG A 76 0.09 -18.78 -1.83
C ARG A 76 0.18 -18.21 -3.24
N ARG A 77 -0.74 -17.33 -3.66
CA ARG A 77 -0.67 -16.66 -4.98
C ARG A 77 0.43 -15.61 -5.01
N ILE A 78 0.49 -14.75 -4.00
CA ILE A 78 1.52 -13.71 -3.88
C ILE A 78 2.90 -14.35 -3.82
N ASN A 79 3.09 -15.36 -2.97
CA ASN A 79 4.36 -16.06 -2.80
C ASN A 79 4.85 -16.71 -4.09
N ARG A 80 3.93 -17.31 -4.88
CA ARG A 80 4.27 -17.90 -6.18
C ARG A 80 4.68 -16.84 -7.21
N GLU A 81 4.04 -15.67 -7.19
CA GLU A 81 4.28 -14.61 -8.19
C GLU A 81 5.49 -13.74 -7.85
N ALA A 82 5.76 -13.51 -6.57
CA ALA A 82 6.83 -12.63 -6.10
C ALA A 82 8.04 -13.36 -5.50
N GLY A 83 8.01 -14.70 -5.43
CA GLY A 83 9.08 -15.47 -4.79
C GLY A 83 9.21 -15.24 -3.29
N SER A 84 8.12 -14.88 -2.61
CA SER A 84 8.08 -14.57 -1.17
C SER A 84 7.52 -15.72 -0.33
N ASN A 85 7.44 -15.53 0.99
CA ASN A 85 7.05 -16.57 1.96
C ASN A 85 5.99 -16.09 2.97
N PHE A 86 5.10 -15.18 2.59
CA PHE A 86 4.05 -14.68 3.46
C PHE A 86 3.06 -15.77 3.89
N THR A 87 2.52 -15.63 5.10
CA THR A 87 1.39 -16.41 5.61
C THR A 87 0.08 -15.70 5.36
N GLY A 88 -1.05 -16.43 5.36
CA GLY A 88 -2.37 -15.79 5.25
C GLY A 88 -2.64 -14.76 6.35
N ILE A 89 -2.11 -14.98 7.56
CA ILE A 89 -2.25 -14.04 8.67
C ILE A 89 -1.52 -12.72 8.37
N GLN A 90 -0.31 -12.78 7.81
CA GLN A 90 0.44 -11.58 7.41
C GLN A 90 -0.30 -10.82 6.30
N CYS A 91 -0.82 -11.51 5.27
CA CYS A 91 -1.62 -10.87 4.22
C CYS A 91 -2.86 -10.17 4.77
N ARG A 92 -3.60 -10.82 5.69
CA ARG A 92 -4.77 -10.22 6.35
C ARG A 92 -4.39 -8.97 7.13
N ARG A 93 -3.33 -9.04 7.94
CA ARG A 93 -2.87 -7.92 8.77
C ARG A 93 -2.43 -6.75 7.90
N LYS A 94 -1.60 -6.99 6.88
CA LYS A 94 -1.15 -5.93 5.96
C LYS A 94 -2.34 -5.30 5.24
N PHE A 95 -3.29 -6.11 4.74
CA PHE A 95 -4.48 -5.58 4.07
C PHE A 95 -5.33 -4.69 5.00
N ASN A 96 -5.56 -5.13 6.24
CA ASN A 96 -6.32 -4.33 7.20
C ASN A 96 -5.60 -3.02 7.55
N ASN A 97 -4.27 -3.03 7.66
CA ASN A 97 -3.50 -1.81 7.87
C ASN A 97 -3.64 -0.84 6.69
N LEU A 98 -3.66 -1.33 5.44
CA LEU A 98 -3.91 -0.49 4.27
C LEU A 98 -5.31 0.16 4.32
N VAL A 99 -6.32 -0.60 4.76
CA VAL A 99 -7.68 -0.04 5.00
C VAL A 99 -7.64 1.04 6.08
N SER A 100 -6.89 0.84 7.17
CA SER A 100 -6.72 1.85 8.22
C SER A 100 -6.06 3.11 7.68
N HIS A 101 -4.98 2.99 6.90
CA HIS A 101 -4.30 4.14 6.30
C HIS A 101 -5.20 4.93 5.35
N TYR A 102 -6.09 4.26 4.61
CA TYR A 102 -7.12 4.95 3.84
C TYR A 102 -8.00 5.84 4.72
N TYR A 103 -8.47 5.33 5.86
CA TYR A 103 -9.28 6.12 6.80
C TYR A 103 -8.46 7.23 7.47
N ASP A 104 -7.20 6.99 7.81
CA ASP A 104 -6.30 8.02 8.36
C ASP A 104 -6.20 9.22 7.40
N ILE A 105 -6.05 8.97 6.10
CA ILE A 105 -6.05 10.01 5.06
C ILE A 105 -7.42 10.69 4.96
N CYS A 106 -8.53 9.94 4.99
CA CYS A 106 -9.86 10.55 4.96
C CYS A 106 -10.09 11.52 6.13
N TYR A 107 -9.72 11.13 7.35
CA TYR A 107 -9.83 11.98 8.54
C TYR A 107 -8.90 13.19 8.46
N PHE A 108 -7.68 13.00 7.93
CA PHE A 108 -6.75 14.11 7.71
C PHE A 108 -7.32 15.14 6.74
N MET A 109 -7.92 14.69 5.63
CA MET A 109 -8.52 15.58 4.62
C MET A 109 -9.75 16.33 5.13
N CYS A 110 -10.49 15.79 6.10
CA CYS A 110 -11.62 16.49 6.73
C CYS A 110 -11.23 17.35 7.94
N GLY A 111 -9.93 17.42 8.29
CA GLY A 111 -9.43 18.20 9.42
C GLY A 111 -9.79 17.63 10.78
N ASP A 112 -9.99 16.31 10.88
CA ASP A 112 -10.26 15.62 12.14
C ASP A 112 -8.95 15.25 12.85
N ASP A 113 -8.91 15.39 14.18
CA ASP A 113 -7.71 15.14 15.01
C ASP A 113 -7.22 13.68 14.98
N HIS A 114 -8.09 12.73 14.58
CA HIS A 114 -7.70 11.33 14.38
C HIS A 114 -6.96 11.11 13.06
N GLY A 115 -7.00 12.10 12.16
CA GLY A 115 -6.40 12.08 10.83
C GLY A 115 -4.89 12.07 10.84
N LYS A 116 -4.30 11.25 9.96
CA LYS A 116 -2.85 11.16 9.80
C LYS A 116 -2.50 11.04 8.33
N TYR A 117 -1.67 11.97 7.85
CA TYR A 117 -1.03 11.80 6.56
C TYR A 117 0.06 10.72 6.65
N THR A 118 0.07 9.80 5.70
CA THR A 118 1.07 8.72 5.58
C THR A 118 1.40 8.49 4.12
N ASP A 119 2.68 8.30 3.79
CA ASP A 119 3.13 8.05 2.41
C ASP A 119 2.47 6.82 1.81
N ILE A 120 2.28 5.76 2.63
CA ILE A 120 1.62 4.54 2.19
C ILE A 120 0.12 4.75 1.97
N GLY A 121 -0.52 5.58 2.80
CA GLY A 121 -1.92 5.94 2.69
C GLY A 121 -2.17 6.71 1.40
N GLU A 122 -1.36 7.74 1.13
CA GLU A 122 -1.43 8.51 -0.11
C GLU A 122 -1.19 7.62 -1.34
N ARG A 123 -0.12 6.80 -1.33
CA ARG A 123 0.27 5.96 -2.46
C ARG A 123 -0.87 5.05 -2.95
N TYR A 124 -1.61 4.43 -2.03
CA TYR A 124 -2.70 3.53 -2.37
C TYR A 124 -4.09 4.15 -2.20
N PHE A 125 -4.17 5.45 -1.87
CA PHE A 125 -5.43 6.13 -1.60
C PHE A 125 -6.41 6.00 -2.77
N GLY A 126 -5.93 6.22 -4.00
CA GLY A 126 -6.76 6.16 -5.21
C GLY A 126 -7.44 4.80 -5.42
N GLU A 127 -6.70 3.70 -5.20
CA GLU A 127 -7.27 2.35 -5.25
C GLU A 127 -8.31 2.15 -4.15
N PHE A 128 -8.01 2.58 -2.94
CA PHE A 128 -8.92 2.40 -1.81
C PHE A 128 -10.14 3.35 -1.86
N ASN A 129 -10.06 4.50 -2.53
CA ASN A 129 -11.19 5.40 -2.70
C ASN A 129 -12.33 4.76 -3.52
N THR A 130 -12.05 3.69 -4.29
CA THR A 130 -13.08 2.91 -5.00
C THR A 130 -13.94 2.04 -4.08
N LEU A 131 -13.58 1.90 -2.80
CA LEU A 131 -14.25 1.06 -1.81
C LEU A 131 -14.38 -0.41 -2.24
N PHE A 132 -13.48 -0.90 -3.09
CA PHE A 132 -13.58 -2.23 -3.69
C PHE A 132 -13.66 -3.38 -2.68
N TRP A 133 -13.16 -3.19 -1.45
CA TRP A 133 -13.18 -4.23 -0.39
C TRP A 133 -14.50 -4.27 0.37
N HIS A 134 -15.42 -3.33 0.14
CA HIS A 134 -16.76 -3.38 0.72
C HIS A 134 -17.59 -4.53 0.13
N ARG A 135 -18.63 -4.92 0.86
CA ARG A 135 -19.53 -5.98 0.41
C ARG A 135 -20.19 -5.54 -0.89
N PRO A 136 -20.05 -6.31 -1.98
CA PRO A 136 -20.73 -5.98 -3.21
C PRO A 136 -22.24 -6.04 -2.94
N VAL A 137 -22.95 -4.96 -3.29
CA VAL A 137 -24.40 -4.90 -3.16
C VAL A 137 -24.99 -6.00 -4.04
N SER A 138 -25.92 -6.81 -3.49
CA SER A 138 -26.59 -7.81 -4.32
C SER A 138 -27.52 -7.11 -5.31
N MET A 139 -27.77 -7.73 -6.47
CA MET A 139 -28.75 -7.23 -7.46
C MET A 139 -30.12 -6.95 -6.81
N ILE A 140 -30.50 -7.76 -5.82
CA ILE A 140 -31.77 -7.64 -5.07
C ILE A 140 -31.78 -6.38 -4.18
N GLN A 141 -30.65 -6.02 -3.56
CA GLN A 141 -30.56 -4.81 -2.74
C GLN A 141 -30.53 -3.52 -3.57
N ASN A 142 -30.03 -3.56 -4.82
CA ASN A 142 -30.13 -2.43 -5.74
C ASN A 142 -31.58 -2.10 -6.08
N VAL A 143 -32.44 -3.09 -6.31
CA VAL A 143 -33.88 -2.91 -6.59
C VAL A 143 -34.61 -2.32 -5.38
N GLN A 144 -34.25 -2.72 -4.16
CA GLN A 144 -34.86 -2.15 -2.95
C GLN A 144 -34.46 -0.68 -2.75
N ARG A 145 -33.21 -0.30 -3.01
CA ARG A 145 -32.78 1.11 -2.90
C ARG A 145 -33.44 2.02 -3.93
N THR A 146 -33.63 1.58 -5.17
CA THR A 146 -34.39 2.35 -6.18
C THR A 146 -35.85 2.48 -5.79
N ASN A 147 -36.49 1.39 -5.36
CA ASN A 147 -37.90 1.40 -4.96
C ASN A 147 -38.18 2.33 -3.76
N VAL A 148 -37.33 2.32 -2.73
CA VAL A 148 -37.45 3.23 -1.55
C VAL A 148 -37.24 4.70 -1.95
N SER A 149 -36.31 4.96 -2.87
CA SER A 149 -36.05 6.31 -3.38
C SER A 149 -37.22 6.85 -4.21
N THR A 150 -37.84 6.01 -5.05
CA THR A 150 -39.05 6.38 -5.81
C THR A 150 -40.28 6.56 -4.93
N HIS A 151 -40.42 5.80 -3.85
CA HIS A 151 -41.57 5.93 -2.93
C HIS A 151 -41.55 7.27 -2.17
N ARG A 152 -40.36 7.75 -1.78
CA ARG A 152 -40.19 9.06 -1.15
C ARG A 152 -40.50 10.23 -2.08
N ARG A 153 -40.22 10.11 -3.38
CA ARG A 153 -40.58 11.14 -4.37
C ARG A 153 -42.10 11.22 -4.58
N ARG A 154 -42.76 10.07 -4.78
CA ARG A 154 -44.22 10.01 -4.97
C ARG A 154 -45.01 10.56 -3.77
N ASN A 155 -44.56 10.30 -2.54
CA ASN A 155 -45.21 10.86 -1.35
C ASN A 155 -45.06 12.39 -1.22
N ARG A 156 -44.05 13.00 -1.85
CA ARG A 156 -43.90 14.46 -1.86
C ARG A 156 -44.84 15.13 -2.85
N ASP A 157 -45.11 14.46 -3.97
CA ASP A 157 -45.98 14.98 -5.04
C ASP A 157 -47.49 14.83 -4.71
N ASN A 158 -47.84 13.99 -3.73
CA ASN A 158 -49.22 13.74 -3.30
C ASN A 158 -49.69 14.59 -2.10
N VAL A 159 -48.87 15.56 -1.67
CA VAL A 159 -49.14 16.47 -0.52
C VAL A 159 -49.30 17.91 -1.01
N ARG A 160 -49.87 18.12 -2.21
CA ARG A 160 -50.15 19.46 -2.75
C ARG A 160 -51.58 19.57 -3.23
#